data_AF-A0A961MMM2-F1
#
_entry.id   AF-A0A961MMM2-F1
#
_cell.length_a   1.000
_cell.length_b   1.000
_cell.length_c   1.000
_cell.angle_alpha   90.00
_cell.angle_beta   90.00
_cell.angle_gamma   90.00
#
_symmetry.space_group_name_H-M   'P 1'
#
loop_
_entity.id
_entity.type
_entity.pdbx_description
1 polymer ?
#
loop_
_entity_poly.entity_id
_entity_poly.type
_entity_poly.pdbx_seq_one_letter_code
_entity_poly.pdbx_strand_id
1 'polypeptide(L)'
;MLKLVVFDAYGTLFDVAAPARRVAAEPQFAPFAPHCGAVARDWRQKQLEYSWIRAVTGAHADFWTVTGEALDWALDASGLGAEAGLRDRLLALYR
;
A
#
# COMPACT_ATOMS: atom_id res chain seq x y z
N MET A 1 1.80 32.15 -20.41
CA MET A 1 0.80 31.87 -19.36
C MET A 1 0.51 30.38 -19.36
N LEU A 2 0.70 29.69 -18.22
CA LEU A 2 0.32 28.28 -18.05
C LEU A 2 -1.21 28.20 -17.91
N LYS A 3 -1.83 27.25 -18.63
CA LYS A 3 -3.30 27.08 -18.68
C LYS A 3 -3.79 25.81 -17.99
N LEU A 4 -2.90 24.85 -17.77
CA LEU A 4 -3.20 23.57 -17.14
C LEU A 4 -1.97 23.09 -16.37
N VAL A 5 -2.21 22.60 -15.16
CA VAL A 5 -1.20 21.89 -14.35
C VAL A 5 -1.82 20.54 -13.99
N VAL A 6 -1.11 19.46 -14.31
CA VAL A 6 -1.53 18.10 -14.02
C VAL A 6 -0.61 17.56 -12.94
N PHE A 7 -1.19 16.99 -11.89
CA PHE A 7 -0.48 16.39 -10.79
C PHE A 7 -0.64 14.88 -10.85
N ASP A 8 0.42 14.16 -10.48
CA ASP A 8 0.28 12.78 -10.07
C ASP A 8 -0.56 12.71 -8.78
N ALA A 9 -1.16 11.55 -8.51
CA ALA A 9 -2.02 11.33 -7.36
C ALA A 9 -1.21 10.82 -6.15
N TYR A 10 -0.68 9.60 -6.25
CA TYR A 10 -0.15 8.85 -5.10
C TYR A 10 1.26 9.27 -4.73
N GLY A 11 1.43 9.90 -3.58
CA GLY A 11 2.70 10.48 -3.13
C GLY A 11 2.90 11.94 -3.54
N THR A 12 1.97 12.51 -4.31
CA THR A 12 1.94 13.95 -4.65
C THR A 12 0.75 14.64 -3.99
N LEU A 13 -0.48 14.19 -4.30
CA LEU A 13 -1.71 14.71 -3.67
C LEU A 13 -2.15 13.86 -2.47
N PHE A 14 -1.90 12.55 -2.50
CA PHE A 14 -2.32 11.61 -1.46
C PHE A 14 -1.12 11.02 -0.71
N ASP A 15 -1.22 10.97 0.62
CA ASP A 15 -0.23 10.32 1.48
C ASP A 15 -0.48 8.81 1.53
N VAL A 16 0.39 8.06 0.84
CA VAL A 16 0.34 6.60 0.71
C VAL A 16 0.64 5.85 2.02
N ALA A 17 1.24 6.51 3.02
CA ALA A 17 1.51 5.91 4.32
C ALA A 17 0.38 6.16 5.35
N ALA A 18 -0.61 7.00 5.01
CA ALA A 18 -1.71 7.33 5.91
C ALA A 18 -2.55 6.10 6.36
N PRO A 19 -2.85 5.11 5.49
CA PRO A 19 -3.59 3.91 5.91
C PRO A 19 -2.88 3.15 7.03
N ALA A 20 -1.57 2.89 6.87
CA ALA A 20 -0.77 2.22 7.89
C ALA A 20 -0.77 3.02 9.21
N ARG A 21 -0.55 4.34 9.17
CA ARG A 21 -0.56 5.14 10.41
C ARG A 21 -1.92 5.11 11.13
N ARG A 22 -3.03 5.08 10.38
CA ARG A 22 -4.38 4.97 10.97
C ARG A 22 -4.58 3.62 11.65
N VAL A 23 -4.22 2.52 10.99
CA VAL A 23 -4.34 1.17 11.56
C VAL A 23 -3.43 0.98 12.77
N ALA A 24 -2.23 1.55 12.77
CA ALA A 24 -1.31 1.48 13.91
C ALA A 24 -1.87 2.15 15.19
N ALA A 25 -2.83 3.06 15.05
CA ALA A 25 -3.51 3.70 16.17
C ALA A 25 -4.76 2.93 16.64
N GLU A 26 -5.16 1.86 15.94
CA GLU A 26 -6.34 1.06 16.28
C GLU A 26 -5.96 -0.03 17.31
N PRO A 27 -6.60 -0.08 18.49
CA PRO A 27 -6.24 -1.04 19.55
C PRO A 27 -6.35 -2.51 19.11
N GLN A 28 -7.30 -2.84 18.23
CA GLN A 28 -7.46 -4.18 17.69
C GLN A 28 -6.26 -4.65 16.85
N PHE A 29 -5.44 -3.72 16.35
CA PHE A 29 -4.23 -4.00 15.58
C PHE A 29 -2.97 -3.55 16.33
N ALA A 30 -2.98 -3.61 17.66
CA ALA A 30 -1.80 -3.29 18.47
C ALA A 30 -0.51 -4.03 18.03
N PRO A 31 -0.55 -5.32 17.61
CA PRO A 31 0.63 -6.01 17.08
C PRO A 31 1.21 -5.38 15.80
N PHE A 32 0.41 -4.63 15.02
CA PHE A 32 0.87 -3.99 13.79
C PHE A 32 1.68 -2.71 14.04
N ALA A 33 1.44 -2.00 15.15
CA ALA A 33 2.03 -0.68 15.40
C ALA A 33 3.57 -0.63 15.28
N PRO A 34 4.35 -1.61 15.80
CA PRO A 34 5.80 -1.65 15.61
C PRO A 34 6.25 -1.82 14.15
N HIS A 35 5.40 -2.42 13.31
CA HIS A 35 5.69 -2.74 11.90
C HIS A 35 5.16 -1.67 10.92
N CYS A 36 4.34 -0.73 11.38
CA CYS A 36 3.68 0.28 10.56
C CYS A 36 4.61 0.97 9.54
N GLY A 37 5.79 1.41 10.00
CA GLY A 37 6.76 2.09 9.12
C GLY A 37 7.36 1.16 8.06
N ALA A 38 7.65 -0.09 8.41
CA ALA A 38 8.18 -1.07 7.47
C ALA A 38 7.13 -1.46 6.43
N VAL A 39 5.92 -1.82 6.87
CA VAL A 39 4.82 -2.18 5.97
C VAL A 39 4.45 -1.04 5.04
N ALA A 40 4.35 0.21 5.52
CA ALA A 40 4.03 1.34 4.65
C ALA A 40 5.06 1.57 3.54
N ARG A 41 6.36 1.50 3.89
CA ARG A 41 7.46 1.65 2.94
C ARG A 41 7.45 0.52 1.92
N ASP A 42 7.41 -0.71 2.40
CA ASP A 42 7.54 -1.92 1.59
C ASP A 42 6.33 -2.12 0.67
N TRP A 43 5.12 -1.82 1.17
CA TRP A 43 3.89 -1.84 0.38
C TRP A 43 3.97 -0.85 -0.79
N ARG A 44 4.37 0.40 -0.53
CA ARG A 44 4.51 1.40 -1.60
C ARG A 44 5.60 1.00 -2.60
N GLN A 45 6.73 0.49 -2.13
CA GLN A 45 7.81 0.03 -2.98
C GLN A 45 7.33 -1.10 -3.91
N LYS A 46 6.70 -2.14 -3.35
CA LYS A 46 6.19 -3.27 -4.15
C LYS A 46 5.06 -2.89 -5.09
N GLN A 47 4.20 -1.96 -4.71
CA GLN A 47 3.13 -1.47 -5.59
C GLN A 47 3.72 -0.87 -6.87
N LEU A 48 4.79 -0.07 -6.76
CA LEU A 48 5.48 0.49 -7.91
C LEU A 48 6.22 -0.58 -8.70
N GLU A 49 7.02 -1.42 -8.04
CA GLU A 49 7.79 -2.50 -8.69
C GLU A 49 6.88 -3.45 -9.49
N TYR A 50 5.76 -3.87 -8.90
CA TYR A 50 4.81 -4.76 -9.55
C TYR A 50 4.13 -4.09 -10.74
N SER A 51 3.78 -2.80 -10.64
CA SER A 51 3.24 -2.06 -11.79
C SER A 51 4.22 -2.04 -12.98
N TRP A 52 5.52 -1.86 -12.72
CA TRP A 52 6.54 -1.81 -13.76
C TRP A 52 6.80 -3.18 -14.38
N ILE A 53 6.97 -4.22 -13.55
CA ILE A 53 7.22 -5.58 -14.02
C ILE A 53 6.05 -6.07 -14.88
N ARG A 54 4.81 -5.83 -14.44
CA ARG A 54 3.60 -6.19 -15.20
C ARG A 54 3.51 -5.47 -16.54
N ALA A 55 3.87 -4.18 -16.57
CA ALA A 55 3.89 -3.40 -17.81
C ALA A 55 4.93 -3.93 -18.80
N VAL A 56 6.15 -4.24 -18.34
CA VAL A 56 7.24 -4.75 -19.21
C VAL A 56 6.98 -6.17 -19.70
N THR A 57 6.33 -7.01 -18.90
CA THR A 57 6.03 -8.41 -19.25
C THR A 57 4.71 -8.58 -20.00
N GLY A 58 3.94 -7.51 -20.22
CA GLY A 58 2.62 -7.57 -20.85
C GLY A 58 1.53 -8.23 -20.00
N ALA A 59 1.77 -8.41 -18.70
CA ALA A 59 0.86 -9.05 -17.74
C ALA A 59 0.05 -8.00 -16.96
N HIS A 60 -0.61 -7.09 -17.68
CA HIS A 60 -1.36 -5.98 -17.09
C HIS A 60 -2.40 -6.47 -16.08
N ALA A 61 -2.47 -5.77 -14.94
CA ALA A 61 -3.52 -5.88 -13.94
C ALA A 61 -3.91 -4.47 -13.52
N ASP A 62 -5.14 -4.29 -13.05
CA ASP A 62 -5.57 -2.99 -12.53
C ASP A 62 -4.78 -2.61 -11.27
N PHE A 63 -4.78 -1.31 -10.94
CA PHE A 63 -4.00 -0.79 -9.82
C PHE A 63 -4.47 -1.34 -8.47
N TRP A 64 -5.74 -1.73 -8.35
CA TRP A 64 -6.28 -2.31 -7.13
C TRP A 64 -5.70 -3.70 -6.85
N THR A 65 -5.61 -4.53 -7.89
CA THR A 65 -4.97 -5.85 -7.85
C THR A 65 -3.50 -5.71 -7.44
N VAL A 66 -2.76 -4.83 -8.11
CA VAL A 66 -1.35 -4.55 -7.78
C VAL A 66 -1.18 -4.06 -6.34
N THR A 67 -2.10 -3.24 -5.86
CA THR A 67 -2.10 -2.73 -4.49
C THR A 67 -2.30 -3.85 -3.47
N GLY A 68 -3.24 -4.77 -3.72
CA GLY A 68 -3.48 -5.93 -2.86
C GLY A 68 -2.28 -6.86 -2.80
N GLU A 69 -1.74 -7.25 -3.95
CA GLU A 69 -0.58 -8.15 -4.03
C GLU A 69 0.67 -7.56 -3.36
N ALA A 70 0.90 -6.26 -3.52
CA ALA A 70 1.99 -5.56 -2.86
C ALA A 70 1.82 -5.51 -1.33
N LEU A 71 0.57 -5.39 -0.85
CA LEU A 71 0.27 -5.44 0.59
C LEU A 71 0.52 -6.84 1.15
N ASP A 72 0.07 -7.87 0.44
CA ASP A 72 0.28 -9.28 0.82
C ASP A 72 1.77 -9.54 1.04
N TRP A 73 2.61 -9.14 0.08
CA TRP A 73 4.05 -9.24 0.22
C TRP A 73 4.61 -8.48 1.44
N ALA A 74 4.16 -7.24 1.66
CA ALA A 74 4.66 -6.41 2.76
C ALA A 74 4.28 -6.93 4.15
N LEU A 75 3.07 -7.51 4.28
CA LEU A 75 2.62 -8.16 5.50
C LEU A 75 3.41 -9.44 5.76
N ASP A 76 3.59 -10.29 4.74
CA ASP A 76 4.41 -11.50 4.85
C ASP A 76 5.85 -11.19 5.25
N ALA A 77 6.47 -10.19 4.62
CA ALA A 77 7.83 -9.74 4.94
C ALA A 77 7.97 -9.22 6.39
N SER A 78 6.88 -8.72 6.97
CA SER A 78 6.84 -8.25 8.36
C SER A 78 6.38 -9.33 9.35
N GLY A 79 6.11 -10.56 8.90
CA GLY A 79 5.61 -11.65 9.75
C GLY A 79 4.13 -11.51 10.15
N LEU A 80 3.36 -10.70 9.43
CA LEU A 80 1.97 -10.34 9.74
C LEU A 80 0.95 -10.91 8.75
N GLY A 81 1.37 -11.78 7.82
CA GLY A 81 0.48 -12.37 6.81
C GLY A 81 -0.69 -13.17 7.37
N ALA A 82 -0.58 -13.67 8.60
CA ALA A 82 -1.63 -14.41 9.30
C ALA A 82 -2.51 -13.53 10.23
N GLU A 83 -2.25 -12.22 10.31
CA GLU A 83 -3.01 -11.33 11.20
C GLU A 83 -4.43 -11.11 10.65
N ALA A 84 -5.42 -11.65 11.36
CA ALA A 84 -6.79 -11.70 10.89
C ALA A 84 -7.38 -10.29 10.69
N GLY A 85 -7.89 -10.01 9.49
CA GLY A 85 -8.57 -8.75 9.15
C GLY A 85 -7.66 -7.53 8.96
N LEU A 86 -6.35 -7.63 9.25
CA LEU A 86 -5.40 -6.52 9.08
C LEU A 86 -5.31 -6.09 7.61
N ARG A 87 -5.17 -7.06 6.70
CA ARG A 87 -5.13 -6.85 5.26
C ARG A 87 -6.34 -6.08 4.76
N ASP A 88 -7.53 -6.56 5.11
CA ASP A 88 -8.79 -5.97 4.65
C ASP A 88 -8.99 -4.57 5.22
N ARG A 89 -8.57 -4.34 6.48
CA ARG A 89 -8.60 -3.01 7.08
C ARG A 89 -7.68 -2.03 6.36
N LEU A 90 -6.45 -2.43 6.06
CA LEU A 90 -5.48 -1.59 5.35
C LEU A 90 -5.97 -1.26 3.94
N LEU A 91 -6.51 -2.23 3.20
CA LEU A 91 -7.09 -1.99 1.88
C LEU A 91 -8.32 -1.09 1.95
N ALA A 92 -9.22 -1.28 2.92
CA ALA A 92 -10.39 -0.42 3.09
C ALA A 92 -10.01 1.06 3.31
N LEU A 93 -8.87 1.33 3.96
CA LEU A 93 -8.35 2.67 4.16
C LEU A 93 -7.56 3.23 2.97
N TYR A 94 -7.24 2.40 1.97
CA TYR A 94 -6.55 2.81 0.74
C TYR A 94 -7.52 3.28 -0.36
N ARG A 95 -8.83 3.11 -0.16
CA ARG A 95 -9.88 3.60 -1.06
C ARG A 95 -10.15 5.09 -0.89
#